data_AF-A0A8X6SLF3-F1
#
_entry.id   AF-A0A8X6SLF3-F1
#
_cell.length_a   1.000
_cell.length_b   1.000
_cell.length_c   1.000
_cell.angle_alpha   90.00
_cell.angle_beta   90.00
_cell.angle_gamma   90.00
#
_symmetry.space_group_name_H-M   'P 1'
#
loop_
_entity.id
_entity.type
_entity.pdbx_description
1 polymer ?
#
loop_
_entity_poly.entity_id
_entity_poly.type
_entity_poly.pdbx_seq_one_letter_code
_entity_poly.pdbx_strand_id
1 'polypeptide(L)'
;MTDCIKGKGHKVFMDNFFSSPELFRYLLKERSINSCGTVRSNRKHFPKDLAPCKMRQGDVAVKFCNGMTALCWKDKRQVYMLTNMHSPRNKLITEERKRFLKKFDGDVSLYEKEKLTTTKPKIVADYNKHMGYVDLGDRMASTYSFARRTRKWTKKLFFSLIDIAVLNAFLMFKSSRTSSKFSLKEFRMNLIASLIGKINHKNSEHSVTKKGQMIIHFFIGHLTKRKEGALIARKKMYKKEPL
;
A
#
# COMPACT_ATOMS: atom_id res chain seq x y z
N MET A 1 -15.01 -10.96 3.38
CA MET A 1 -14.32 -9.69 2.98
C MET A 1 -14.95 -9.06 1.75
N THR A 2 -15.42 -9.83 0.77
CA THR A 2 -15.94 -9.29 -0.50
C THR A 2 -17.47 -9.11 -0.55
N ASP A 3 -18.20 -9.39 0.54
CA ASP A 3 -19.67 -9.40 0.52
C ASP A 3 -20.27 -8.03 0.20
N CYS A 4 -19.67 -6.95 0.70
CA CYS A 4 -20.12 -5.58 0.44
C CYS A 4 -19.89 -5.12 -1.01
N ILE A 5 -19.11 -5.86 -1.80
CA ILE A 5 -18.75 -5.52 -3.19
C ILE A 5 -19.28 -6.52 -4.23
N LYS A 6 -20.07 -7.52 -3.78
CA LYS A 6 -20.71 -8.51 -4.65
C LYS A 6 -21.62 -7.84 -5.69
N GLY A 7 -21.51 -8.23 -6.96
CA GLY A 7 -22.40 -7.74 -8.04
C GLY A 7 -22.20 -6.29 -8.47
N LYS A 8 -21.24 -5.56 -7.88
CA LYS A 8 -21.04 -4.12 -8.13
C LYS A 8 -19.97 -3.81 -9.19
N GLY A 9 -19.44 -4.83 -9.88
CA GLY A 9 -18.40 -4.67 -10.91
C GLY A 9 -17.01 -4.27 -10.38
N HIS A 10 -16.77 -4.41 -9.07
CA HIS A 10 -15.47 -4.08 -8.47
C HIS A 10 -14.36 -5.04 -8.91
N LYS A 11 -13.13 -4.52 -8.84
CA LYS A 11 -11.89 -5.23 -9.18
C LYS A 11 -11.06 -5.43 -7.92
N VAL A 12 -10.71 -6.67 -7.62
CA VAL A 12 -9.90 -7.05 -6.47
C VAL A 12 -8.50 -7.41 -6.94
N PHE A 13 -7.50 -6.74 -6.38
CA PHE A 13 -6.08 -7.05 -6.59
C PHE A 13 -5.52 -7.73 -5.34
N MET A 14 -4.88 -8.87 -5.51
CA MET A 14 -4.44 -9.69 -4.36
C MET A 14 -3.08 -10.33 -4.59
N ASP A 15 -2.36 -10.53 -3.49
CA ASP A 15 -1.07 -11.20 -3.49
C ASP A 15 -1.20 -12.72 -3.62
N ASN A 16 -0.09 -13.37 -3.95
CA ASN A 16 0.06 -14.79 -4.18
C ASN A 16 -0.45 -15.66 -3.02
N PHE A 17 -0.48 -15.17 -1.78
CA PHE A 17 -1.01 -15.90 -0.63
C PHE A 17 -2.49 -16.25 -0.82
N PHE A 18 -3.28 -15.33 -1.35
CA PHE A 18 -4.73 -15.48 -1.53
C PHE A 18 -5.09 -16.05 -2.91
N SER A 19 -4.29 -15.78 -3.93
CA SER A 19 -4.63 -16.12 -5.31
C SER A 19 -4.64 -17.63 -5.59
N SER A 20 -5.76 -18.12 -6.13
CA SER A 20 -5.91 -19.49 -6.65
C SER A 20 -6.91 -19.55 -7.82
N PRO A 21 -6.76 -20.51 -8.76
CA PRO A 21 -7.72 -20.73 -9.83
C PRO A 21 -9.15 -20.96 -9.35
N GLU A 22 -9.31 -21.72 -8.26
CA GLU A 22 -10.61 -22.02 -7.67
C GLU A 22 -11.29 -20.76 -7.11
N LEU A 23 -10.56 -19.93 -6.36
CA LEU A 23 -11.06 -18.68 -5.82
C LEU A 23 -11.47 -17.72 -6.94
N PHE A 24 -10.65 -17.59 -7.98
CA PHE A 24 -10.92 -16.65 -9.08
C PHE A 24 -12.15 -17.07 -9.89
N ARG A 25 -12.35 -18.39 -10.07
CA ARG A 25 -13.56 -18.95 -10.66
C ARG A 25 -14.78 -18.66 -9.80
N TYR A 26 -14.69 -18.87 -8.49
CA TYR A 26 -15.77 -18.57 -7.55
C TYR A 26 -16.14 -17.08 -7.56
N LEU A 27 -15.14 -16.19 -7.51
CA LEU A 27 -15.37 -14.75 -7.55
C LEU A 27 -16.02 -14.31 -8.87
N LEU A 28 -15.63 -14.92 -9.99
CA LEU A 28 -16.24 -14.64 -11.29
C LEU A 28 -17.70 -15.12 -11.35
N LYS A 29 -17.94 -16.41 -11.06
CA LYS A 29 -19.23 -17.06 -11.30
C LYS A 29 -20.27 -16.75 -10.22
N GLU A 30 -19.88 -16.80 -8.95
CA GLU A 30 -20.83 -16.74 -7.82
C GLU A 30 -20.99 -15.33 -7.24
N ARG A 31 -19.98 -14.46 -7.47
CA ARG A 31 -19.95 -13.11 -6.87
C ARG A 31 -19.96 -11.98 -7.90
N SER A 32 -19.75 -12.27 -9.18
CA SER A 32 -19.58 -11.27 -10.25
C SER A 32 -18.51 -10.23 -9.91
N ILE A 33 -17.36 -10.70 -9.40
CA ILE A 33 -16.23 -9.87 -8.97
C ILE A 33 -15.02 -10.13 -9.87
N ASN A 34 -14.47 -9.04 -10.40
CA ASN A 34 -13.25 -9.04 -11.17
C ASN A 34 -12.03 -9.17 -10.24
N SER A 35 -11.03 -9.91 -10.66
CA SER A 35 -9.89 -10.33 -9.85
C SER A 35 -8.60 -10.40 -10.67
N CYS A 36 -7.50 -9.97 -10.06
CA CYS A 36 -6.16 -10.07 -10.61
C CYS A 36 -5.14 -10.25 -9.48
N GLY A 37 -4.17 -11.12 -9.67
CA GLY A 37 -3.14 -11.33 -8.67
C GLY A 37 -1.94 -12.07 -9.20
N THR A 38 -0.85 -11.97 -8.44
CA THR A 38 0.25 -12.92 -8.59
C THR A 38 -0.20 -14.29 -8.10
N VAL A 39 0.35 -15.36 -8.66
CA VAL A 39 0.02 -16.73 -8.27
C VAL A 39 1.28 -17.58 -8.23
N ARG A 40 1.33 -18.56 -7.34
CA ARG A 40 2.45 -19.51 -7.31
C ARG A 40 2.27 -20.54 -8.42
N SER A 41 3.33 -20.85 -9.16
CA SER A 41 3.29 -21.83 -10.26
C SER A 41 2.89 -23.24 -9.79
N ASN A 42 3.18 -23.58 -8.54
CA ASN A 42 2.80 -24.84 -7.90
C ASN A 42 1.39 -24.84 -7.27
N ARG A 43 0.59 -23.78 -7.46
CA ARG A 43 -0.76 -23.71 -6.91
C ARG A 43 -1.65 -24.78 -7.57
N LYS A 44 -2.49 -25.45 -6.78
CA LYS A 44 -3.43 -26.47 -7.26
C LYS A 44 -4.28 -25.90 -8.42
N HIS A 45 -4.46 -26.70 -9.47
CA HIS A 45 -5.19 -26.35 -10.70
C HIS A 45 -4.59 -25.22 -11.55
N PHE A 46 -3.37 -24.77 -11.25
CA PHE A 46 -2.65 -23.84 -12.12
C PHE A 46 -1.91 -24.60 -13.22
N PRO A 47 -1.90 -24.13 -14.48
CA PRO A 47 -1.23 -24.82 -15.59
C PRO A 47 0.28 -24.87 -15.37
N LYS A 48 0.80 -26.08 -15.07
CA LYS A 48 2.24 -26.31 -14.86
C LYS A 48 3.07 -26.13 -16.13
N ASP A 49 2.43 -26.35 -17.28
CA ASP A 49 2.98 -26.22 -18.62
C ASP A 49 2.71 -24.83 -19.24
N LEU A 50 2.41 -23.82 -18.41
CA LEU A 50 2.21 -22.44 -18.88
C LEU A 50 3.49 -21.84 -19.43
N ALA A 51 4.61 -22.02 -18.73
CA ALA A 51 5.89 -21.41 -19.08
C ALA A 51 6.78 -22.44 -19.80
N PRO A 52 7.25 -22.14 -21.03
CA PRO A 52 8.25 -22.97 -21.69
C PRO A 52 9.53 -23.06 -20.86
N CYS A 53 10.28 -24.17 -21.00
CA CYS A 53 11.54 -24.39 -20.27
C CYS A 53 12.58 -23.29 -20.54
N LYS A 54 12.58 -22.71 -21.76
CA LYS A 54 13.48 -21.63 -22.18
C LYS A 54 12.66 -20.39 -22.51
N MET A 55 12.68 -19.40 -21.62
CA MET A 55 12.12 -18.07 -21.84
C MET A 55 13.23 -17.02 -21.73
N ARG A 56 13.31 -16.12 -22.70
CA ARG A 56 14.17 -14.93 -22.70
C ARG A 56 13.51 -13.82 -21.90
N GLN A 57 14.30 -12.87 -21.40
CA GLN A 57 13.74 -11.69 -20.75
C GLN A 57 12.86 -10.92 -21.75
N GLY A 58 11.66 -10.54 -21.31
CA GLY A 58 10.61 -9.95 -22.13
C GLY A 58 9.56 -10.94 -22.61
N ASP A 59 9.87 -12.25 -22.66
CA ASP A 59 8.95 -13.26 -23.17
C ASP A 59 7.69 -13.37 -22.30
N VAL A 60 6.57 -13.67 -22.97
CA VAL A 60 5.27 -13.85 -22.35
C VAL A 60 4.63 -15.14 -22.86
N ALA A 61 4.17 -15.98 -21.93
CA ALA A 61 3.34 -17.12 -22.22
C ALA A 61 1.96 -16.92 -21.59
N VAL A 62 0.90 -17.25 -22.32
CA VAL A 62 -0.49 -17.03 -21.88
C VAL A 62 -1.33 -18.26 -22.16
N LYS A 63 -2.19 -18.63 -21.22
CA LYS A 63 -3.26 -19.60 -21.41
C LYS A 63 -4.58 -19.02 -20.94
N PHE A 64 -5.65 -19.38 -21.63
CA PHE A 64 -7.01 -18.96 -21.29
C PHE A 64 -7.89 -20.19 -21.08
N CYS A 65 -8.66 -20.19 -20.00
CA CYS A 65 -9.63 -21.25 -19.72
C CYS A 65 -10.73 -20.71 -18.81
N ASN A 66 -11.99 -21.07 -19.10
CA ASN A 66 -13.14 -20.78 -18.23
C ASN A 66 -13.29 -19.29 -17.85
N GLY A 67 -13.03 -18.37 -18.76
CA GLY A 67 -13.10 -16.92 -18.48
C GLY A 67 -11.92 -16.37 -17.68
N MET A 68 -10.87 -17.17 -17.48
CA MET A 68 -9.67 -16.78 -16.75
C MET A 68 -8.44 -16.84 -17.65
N THR A 69 -7.55 -15.87 -17.47
CA THR A 69 -6.27 -15.76 -18.15
C THR A 69 -5.15 -16.02 -17.13
N ALA A 70 -4.33 -17.02 -17.43
CA ALA A 70 -3.06 -17.28 -16.75
C ALA A 70 -1.92 -16.74 -17.63
N LEU A 71 -1.02 -15.96 -17.05
CA LEU A 71 0.09 -15.34 -17.76
C LEU A 71 1.41 -15.59 -17.02
N CYS A 72 2.45 -15.97 -17.74
CA CYS A 72 3.82 -15.98 -17.26
C CYS A 72 4.63 -14.96 -18.06
N TRP A 73 5.24 -14.00 -17.38
CA TRP A 73 6.15 -13.03 -17.98
C TRP A 73 7.54 -13.19 -17.39
N LYS A 74 8.56 -13.25 -18.25
CA LYS A 74 9.96 -13.35 -17.83
C LYS A 74 10.56 -11.95 -17.77
N ASP A 75 10.72 -11.40 -16.57
CA ASP A 75 11.64 -10.28 -16.35
C ASP A 75 13.02 -10.84 -15.97
N LYS A 76 13.65 -10.39 -14.88
CA LYS A 76 14.79 -11.09 -14.26
C LYS A 76 14.42 -12.51 -13.81
N ARG A 77 13.17 -12.68 -13.36
CA ARG A 77 12.57 -13.95 -12.95
C ARG A 77 11.20 -14.10 -13.60
N GLN A 78 10.68 -15.31 -13.63
CA GLN A 78 9.32 -15.57 -14.10
C GLN A 78 8.33 -15.01 -13.08
N VAL A 79 7.38 -14.23 -13.58
CA VAL A 79 6.25 -13.67 -12.83
C VAL A 79 4.98 -14.31 -13.36
N TYR A 80 4.30 -15.01 -12.47
CA TYR A 80 3.05 -15.70 -12.78
C TYR A 80 1.87 -14.86 -12.29
N MET A 81 0.93 -14.62 -13.20
CA MET A 81 -0.28 -13.84 -13.00
C MET A 81 -1.51 -14.70 -13.28
N LEU A 82 -2.57 -14.47 -12.51
CA LEU A 82 -3.89 -15.01 -12.76
C LEU A 82 -4.90 -13.86 -12.75
N THR A 83 -5.86 -13.89 -13.67
CA THR A 83 -6.91 -12.89 -13.73
C THR A 83 -8.17 -13.41 -14.42
N ASN A 84 -9.33 -12.92 -14.02
CA ASN A 84 -10.62 -13.22 -14.64
C ASN A 84 -11.22 -12.01 -15.39
N MET A 85 -10.45 -10.93 -15.57
CA MET A 85 -10.93 -9.67 -16.15
C MET A 85 -10.14 -9.17 -17.36
N HIS A 86 -8.97 -9.76 -17.65
CA HIS A 86 -8.14 -9.36 -18.78
C HIS A 86 -8.25 -10.37 -19.91
N SER A 87 -8.34 -9.85 -21.14
CA SER A 87 -8.23 -10.65 -22.37
C SER A 87 -6.87 -11.36 -22.42
N PRO A 88 -6.80 -12.58 -22.98
CA PRO A 88 -5.54 -13.29 -23.20
C PRO A 88 -4.69 -12.65 -24.30
N ARG A 89 -5.22 -11.69 -25.06
CA ARG A 89 -4.43 -10.95 -26.06
C ARG A 89 -3.32 -10.18 -25.34
N ASN A 90 -2.09 -10.63 -25.54
CA ASN A 90 -0.91 -10.08 -24.88
C ASN A 90 -0.61 -8.65 -25.35
N LYS A 91 -1.27 -7.66 -24.73
CA LYS A 91 -0.99 -6.25 -24.97
C LYS A 91 0.20 -5.85 -24.11
N LEU A 92 1.31 -5.49 -24.76
CA LEU A 92 2.47 -4.91 -24.10
C LEU A 92 2.27 -3.40 -23.90
N ILE A 93 2.78 -2.89 -22.78
CA ILE A 93 2.80 -1.47 -22.44
C ILE A 93 4.24 -1.09 -22.12
N THR A 94 4.69 0.00 -22.72
CA THR A 94 5.96 0.64 -22.37
C THR A 94 5.69 1.66 -21.28
N GLU A 95 6.29 1.45 -20.11
CA GLU A 95 6.31 2.44 -19.04
C GLU A 95 7.67 3.12 -18.97
N GLU A 96 7.66 4.45 -18.91
CA GLU A 96 8.84 5.23 -18.55
C GLU A 96 8.95 5.31 -17.03
N ARG A 97 10.09 4.88 -16.50
CA ARG A 97 10.44 5.06 -15.08
C ARG A 97 11.65 5.97 -14.98
N LYS A 98 11.54 6.96 -14.11
CA LYS A 98 12.68 7.81 -13.73
C LYS A 98 13.44 7.09 -12.63
N ARG A 99 14.69 6.71 -12.88
CA ARG A 99 15.58 6.17 -11.86
C ARG A 99 16.64 7.22 -11.54
N PHE A 100 16.93 7.41 -10.26
CA PHE A 100 18.09 8.19 -9.84
C PHE A 100 19.26 7.22 -9.70
N LEU A 101 20.23 7.35 -10.59
CA LEU A 101 21.50 6.65 -10.44
C LEU A 101 22.41 7.48 -9.54
N LYS A 102 23.00 6.83 -8.55
CA LYS A 102 24.07 7.40 -7.76
C LYS A 102 25.37 7.14 -8.50
N LYS A 103 25.96 8.19 -9.07
CA LYS A 103 27.32 8.18 -9.62
C LYS A 103 28.28 8.76 -8.60
N PHE A 104 29.51 8.28 -8.60
CA PHE A 104 30.59 8.87 -7.82
C PHE A 104 31.52 9.57 -8.81
N ASP A 105 31.80 10.84 -8.54
CA ASP A 105 32.86 11.60 -9.19
C ASP A 105 33.82 12.05 -8.09
N GLY A 106 34.91 11.29 -7.92
CA GLY A 106 35.72 11.33 -6.69
C GLY A 106 34.89 11.02 -5.43
N ASP A 107 35.06 11.84 -4.38
CA ASP A 107 34.30 11.73 -3.12
C ASP A 107 32.88 12.34 -3.20
N VAL A 108 32.49 12.90 -4.34
CA VAL A 108 31.19 13.55 -4.51
C VAL A 108 30.19 12.57 -5.12
N SER A 109 29.11 12.29 -4.39
CA SER A 109 27.99 11.51 -4.93
C SER A 109 27.05 12.39 -5.75
N LEU A 110 27.01 12.19 -7.06
CA LEU A 110 26.10 12.84 -8.00
C LEU A 110 24.88 11.96 -8.26
N TYR A 111 23.70 12.59 -8.41
CA TYR A 111 22.46 11.88 -8.74
C TYR A 111 21.99 12.29 -10.14
N GLU A 112 22.14 11.38 -11.10
CA GLU A 112 21.69 11.62 -12.47
C GLU A 112 20.31 10.97 -12.70
N LYS A 113 19.45 11.68 -13.42
CA LYS A 113 18.11 11.19 -13.79
C LYS A 113 18.20 10.41 -15.09
N GLU A 114 18.20 9.09 -14.99
CA GLU A 114 18.10 8.24 -16.17
C GLU A 114 16.63 7.91 -16.47
N LYS A 115 16.26 8.00 -17.75
CA LYS A 115 14.96 7.53 -18.24
C LYS A 115 15.10 6.05 -18.62
N LEU A 116 14.50 5.17 -17.81
CA LEU A 116 14.43 3.75 -18.11
C LEU A 116 13.07 3.43 -18.73
N THR A 117 13.06 2.96 -19.98
CA THR A 117 11.86 2.41 -20.60
C THR A 117 11.77 0.92 -20.26
N THR A 118 10.61 0.47 -19.79
CA THR A 118 10.38 -0.96 -19.53
C THR A 118 9.10 -1.40 -20.22
N THR A 119 9.23 -2.36 -21.14
CA THR A 119 8.10 -3.00 -21.79
C THR A 119 7.63 -4.17 -20.94
N LYS A 120 6.36 -4.16 -20.52
CA LYS A 120 5.75 -5.25 -19.74
C LYS A 120 4.31 -5.53 -20.18
N PRO A 121 3.75 -6.70 -19.88
CA PRO A 121 2.36 -6.98 -20.18
C PRO A 121 1.41 -6.05 -19.44
N LYS A 122 0.30 -5.67 -20.08
CA LYS A 122 -0.75 -4.84 -19.48
C LYS A 122 -1.26 -5.42 -18.16
N ILE A 123 -1.43 -6.74 -18.07
CA ILE A 123 -1.88 -7.42 -16.84
C ILE A 123 -0.93 -7.12 -15.68
N VAL A 124 0.38 -7.12 -15.93
CA VAL A 124 1.42 -6.82 -14.92
C VAL A 124 1.44 -5.33 -14.58
N ALA A 125 1.24 -4.45 -15.57
CA ALA A 125 1.13 -3.01 -15.35
C ALA A 125 -0.10 -2.66 -14.48
N ASP A 126 -1.27 -3.20 -14.83
CA ASP A 126 -2.52 -3.00 -14.09
C ASP A 126 -2.42 -3.56 -12.66
N TYR A 127 -1.79 -4.72 -12.47
CA TYR A 127 -1.51 -5.24 -11.12
C TYR A 127 -0.61 -4.29 -10.32
N ASN A 128 0.54 -3.89 -10.85
CA ASN A 128 1.47 -3.01 -10.14
C ASN A 128 0.87 -1.64 -9.81
N LYS A 129 -0.03 -1.13 -10.65
CA LYS A 129 -0.72 0.14 -10.42
C LYS A 129 -1.66 0.09 -9.22
N HIS A 130 -2.35 -1.03 -9.01
CA HIS A 130 -3.39 -1.16 -7.99
C HIS A 130 -2.96 -1.98 -6.77
N MET A 131 -1.85 -2.69 -6.85
CA MET A 131 -1.27 -3.38 -5.70
C MET A 131 -0.60 -2.37 -4.75
N GLY A 132 -0.58 -2.68 -3.45
CA GLY A 132 0.10 -1.87 -2.43
C GLY A 132 -0.76 -0.77 -1.80
N TYR A 133 -2.05 -0.65 -2.15
CA TYR A 133 -2.96 0.26 -1.44
C TYR A 133 -3.12 -0.09 0.05
N VAL A 134 -3.10 -1.39 0.39
CA VAL A 134 -3.10 -1.87 1.78
C VAL A 134 -1.84 -1.38 2.51
N ASP A 135 -0.67 -1.64 1.94
CA ASP A 135 0.62 -1.19 2.52
C ASP A 135 0.71 0.34 2.62
N LEU A 136 0.12 1.05 1.67
CA LEU A 136 0.02 2.51 1.72
C LEU A 136 -0.87 2.95 2.90
N GLY A 137 -2.01 2.31 3.10
CA GLY A 137 -2.89 2.54 4.25
C GLY A 137 -2.15 2.30 5.58
N ASP A 138 -1.48 1.16 5.71
CA ASP A 138 -0.69 0.80 6.89
C ASP A 138 0.44 1.80 7.15
N ARG A 139 1.10 2.27 6.09
CA ARG A 139 2.13 3.32 6.18
C ARG A 139 1.54 4.65 6.65
N MET A 140 0.39 5.06 6.12
CA MET A 140 -0.27 6.31 6.52
C MET A 140 -0.73 6.24 7.99
N ALA A 141 -1.32 5.12 8.41
CA ALA A 141 -1.75 4.90 9.78
C ALA A 141 -0.56 4.90 10.76
N SER A 142 0.53 4.22 10.40
CA SER A 142 1.73 4.11 11.24
C SER A 142 2.55 5.41 11.35
N THR A 143 2.49 6.30 10.34
CA THR A 143 3.28 7.55 10.30
C THR A 143 3.08 8.43 11.55
N TYR A 144 1.85 8.50 12.06
CA TYR A 144 1.51 9.29 13.25
C TYR A 144 0.86 8.43 14.34
N SER A 145 1.24 7.15 14.44
CA SER A 145 0.53 6.20 15.31
C SER A 145 0.54 6.56 16.79
N PHE A 146 -0.61 6.35 17.44
CA PHE A 146 -0.77 6.46 18.89
C PHE A 146 -0.15 5.29 19.69
N ALA A 147 0.38 4.27 19.00
CA ALA A 147 0.92 3.07 19.63
C ALA A 147 2.07 3.40 20.59
N ARG A 148 1.90 2.96 21.84
CA ARG A 148 2.90 3.01 22.93
C ARG A 148 3.38 1.60 23.25
N ARG A 149 4.64 1.47 23.69
CA ARG A 149 5.18 0.17 24.13
C ARG A 149 4.35 -0.34 25.30
N THR A 150 3.77 -1.52 25.14
CA THR A 150 2.92 -2.14 26.15
C THR A 150 3.01 -3.66 26.04
N ARG A 151 2.93 -4.36 27.17
CA ARG A 151 2.84 -5.83 27.22
C ARG A 151 1.41 -6.35 26.99
N LYS A 152 0.38 -5.49 27.16
CA LYS A 152 -1.03 -5.87 27.00
C LYS A 152 -1.46 -5.70 25.53
N TRP A 153 -1.71 -6.80 24.82
CA TRP A 153 -2.07 -6.78 23.40
C TRP A 153 -3.38 -6.03 23.12
N THR A 154 -4.34 -6.03 24.06
CA THR A 154 -5.62 -5.30 23.94
C THR A 154 -5.43 -3.80 23.77
N LYS A 155 -4.46 -3.21 24.51
CA LYS A 155 -4.12 -1.79 24.35
C LYS A 155 -3.54 -1.49 22.97
N LYS A 156 -2.74 -2.41 22.41
CA LYS A 156 -2.19 -2.28 21.06
C LYS A 156 -3.31 -2.29 20.01
N LEU A 157 -4.27 -3.19 20.14
CA LEU A 157 -5.45 -3.25 19.27
C LEU A 157 -6.27 -1.95 19.35
N PHE A 158 -6.57 -1.48 20.57
CA PHE A 158 -7.33 -0.24 20.78
C PHE A 158 -6.71 0.97 20.06
N PHE A 159 -5.39 1.20 20.22
CA PHE A 159 -4.72 2.30 19.53
C PHE A 159 -4.68 2.12 18.01
N SER A 160 -4.55 0.87 17.53
CA SER A 160 -4.61 0.56 16.10
C SER A 160 -5.97 0.93 15.50
N LEU A 161 -7.07 0.64 16.21
CA LEU A 161 -8.42 1.01 15.77
C LEU A 161 -8.60 2.53 15.68
N ILE A 162 -8.07 3.29 16.64
CA ILE A 162 -8.10 4.75 16.60
C ILE A 162 -7.30 5.28 15.40
N ASP A 163 -6.10 4.74 15.14
CA ASP A 163 -5.28 5.17 14.01
C ASP A 163 -6.01 4.94 12.67
N ILE A 164 -6.67 3.80 12.51
CA ILE A 164 -7.50 3.50 11.32
C ILE A 164 -8.71 4.44 11.24
N ALA A 165 -9.41 4.67 12.36
CA ALA A 165 -10.57 5.57 12.38
C ALA A 165 -10.22 7.01 11.99
N VAL A 166 -9.11 7.54 12.51
CA VAL A 166 -8.62 8.89 12.18
C VAL A 166 -8.20 8.97 10.71
N LEU A 167 -7.55 7.92 10.18
CA LEU A 167 -7.20 7.87 8.76
C LEU A 167 -8.45 7.84 7.87
N ASN A 168 -9.46 7.04 8.21
CA ASN A 168 -10.72 6.98 7.46
C ASN A 168 -11.45 8.33 7.49
N ALA A 169 -11.51 8.99 8.66
CA ALA A 169 -12.08 10.34 8.77
C ALA A 169 -11.34 11.37 7.90
N PHE A 170 -10.00 11.29 7.85
CA PHE A 170 -9.19 12.13 6.97
C PHE A 170 -9.49 11.88 5.48
N LEU A 171 -9.62 10.61 5.08
CA LEU A 171 -9.96 10.26 3.69
C LEU A 171 -11.33 10.80 3.31
N MET A 172 -12.34 10.63 4.17
CA MET A 172 -13.68 11.21 3.95
C MET A 172 -13.64 12.73 3.87
N PHE A 173 -12.92 13.40 4.77
CA PHE A 173 -12.74 14.84 4.75
C PHE A 173 -12.10 15.31 3.43
N LYS A 174 -11.06 14.63 2.98
CA LYS A 174 -10.38 14.93 1.71
C LYS A 174 -11.29 14.71 0.49
N SER A 175 -12.14 13.68 0.52
CA SER A 175 -13.14 13.45 -0.53
C SER A 175 -14.22 14.54 -0.57
N SER A 176 -14.57 15.13 0.58
CA SER A 176 -15.58 16.19 0.66
C SER A 176 -15.07 17.60 0.27
N ARG A 177 -13.75 17.83 0.30
CA ARG A 177 -13.13 19.13 0.01
C ARG A 177 -12.23 19.05 -1.21
N THR A 178 -12.76 19.43 -2.36
CA THR A 178 -12.12 19.27 -3.68
C THR A 178 -10.84 20.11 -3.87
N SER A 179 -10.61 21.17 -3.07
CA SER A 179 -9.60 22.20 -3.37
C SER A 179 -8.48 22.38 -2.34
N SER A 180 -8.58 21.84 -1.12
CA SER A 180 -7.56 22.07 -0.09
C SER A 180 -6.50 20.95 -0.06
N LYS A 181 -5.22 21.29 -0.24
CA LYS A 181 -4.07 20.41 0.01
C LYS A 181 -3.87 20.23 1.53
N PHE A 182 -4.83 19.59 2.19
CA PHE A 182 -4.76 19.38 3.63
C PHE A 182 -3.93 18.13 3.93
N SER A 183 -2.88 18.29 4.73
CA SER A 183 -2.03 17.17 5.13
C SER A 183 -2.67 16.35 6.25
N LEU A 184 -2.32 15.07 6.33
CA LEU A 184 -2.77 14.21 7.45
C LEU A 184 -2.32 14.78 8.81
N LYS A 185 -1.17 15.45 8.85
CA LYS A 185 -0.66 16.11 10.06
C LYS A 185 -1.58 17.24 10.52
N GLU A 186 -1.92 18.16 9.62
CA GLU A 186 -2.79 19.30 9.92
C GLU A 186 -4.18 18.82 10.36
N PHE A 187 -4.70 17.78 9.71
CA PHE A 187 -5.95 17.14 10.12
C PHE A 187 -5.90 16.61 11.55
N ARG A 188 -4.84 15.89 11.91
CA ARG A 188 -4.68 15.38 13.28
C ARG A 188 -4.55 16.52 14.29
N MET A 189 -3.79 17.57 13.98
CA MET A 189 -3.64 18.72 14.89
C MET A 189 -4.96 19.44 15.13
N ASN A 190 -5.75 19.68 14.07
CA ASN A 190 -7.06 20.32 14.21
C ASN A 190 -8.07 19.42 14.93
N LEU A 191 -8.01 18.11 14.70
CA LEU A 191 -8.82 17.14 15.44
C LEU A 191 -8.48 17.17 16.93
N ILE A 192 -7.19 17.18 17.29
CA ILE A 192 -6.74 17.28 18.68
C ILE A 192 -7.21 18.59 19.30
N ALA A 193 -7.00 19.72 18.63
CA ALA A 193 -7.44 21.03 19.11
C ALA A 193 -8.96 21.08 19.33
N SER A 194 -9.74 20.49 18.42
CA SER A 194 -11.20 20.43 18.53
C SER A 194 -11.68 19.54 19.67
N LEU A 195 -11.00 18.41 19.90
CA LEU A 195 -11.31 17.52 21.03
C LEU A 195 -10.97 18.17 22.37
N ILE A 196 -9.84 18.88 22.47
CA ILE A 196 -9.44 19.61 23.68
C ILE A 196 -10.33 20.84 23.92
N GLY A 197 -10.63 21.62 22.88
CA GLY A 197 -11.50 22.79 22.98
C GLY A 197 -12.92 22.45 23.43
N LYS A 198 -13.44 21.28 23.01
CA LYS A 198 -14.72 20.75 23.52
C LYS A 198 -14.65 20.25 24.97
N ILE A 199 -13.48 19.83 25.45
CA ILE A 199 -13.28 19.47 26.86
C ILE A 199 -13.32 20.73 27.74
N ASN A 200 -12.79 21.86 27.27
CA ASN A 200 -12.82 23.12 28.02
C ASN A 200 -14.22 23.73 28.13
N HIS A 201 -15.10 23.52 27.14
CA HIS A 201 -16.49 23.98 27.21
C HIS A 201 -17.38 23.14 28.16
N LYS A 202 -16.98 21.92 28.51
CA LYS A 202 -17.65 21.09 29.53
C LYS A 202 -17.04 21.21 30.93
N ASN A 203 -15.87 21.83 31.05
CA ASN A 203 -15.14 22.01 32.30
C ASN A 203 -15.12 23.47 32.78
N SER A 204 -16.03 24.33 32.30
CA SER A 204 -16.17 25.71 32.80
C SER A 204 -16.72 25.80 34.24
N GLU A 205 -16.52 24.77 35.06
CA GLU A 205 -16.66 24.86 36.51
C GLU A 205 -15.50 24.24 37.31
N HIS A 206 -14.49 23.57 36.75
CA HIS A 206 -13.36 23.10 37.57
C HIS A 206 -11.99 23.32 36.92
N SER A 207 -11.17 24.06 37.66
CA SER A 207 -9.82 24.54 37.36
C SER A 207 -8.90 23.48 36.73
N VAL A 208 -8.26 23.86 35.62
CA VAL A 208 -7.24 23.05 34.94
C VAL A 208 -6.04 22.87 35.87
N THR A 209 -5.90 21.68 36.45
CA THR A 209 -4.72 21.31 37.25
C THR A 209 -3.47 21.16 36.35
N LYS A 210 -2.31 21.61 36.85
CA LYS A 210 -0.97 21.56 36.19
C LYS A 210 -0.60 20.22 35.53
N LYS A 211 -1.25 19.11 35.92
CA LYS A 211 -1.06 17.77 35.33
C LYS A 211 -1.56 17.67 33.87
N GLY A 212 -2.64 18.35 33.51
CA GLY A 212 -3.22 18.30 32.16
C GLY A 212 -2.33 18.97 31.10
N GLN A 213 -1.73 20.11 31.43
CA GLN A 213 -0.79 20.82 30.57
C GLN A 213 0.50 20.01 30.32
N MET A 214 0.98 19.28 31.33
CA MET A 214 2.15 18.40 31.20
C MET A 214 1.91 17.25 30.21
N ILE A 215 0.70 16.67 30.20
CA ILE A 215 0.36 15.57 29.26
C ILE A 215 0.35 16.08 27.82
N ILE A 216 -0.19 17.28 27.58
CA ILE A 216 -0.23 17.92 26.26
C ILE A 216 1.19 18.18 25.75
N HIS A 217 2.05 18.79 26.58
CA HIS A 217 3.44 19.05 26.23
C HIS A 217 4.23 17.74 26.00
N PHE A 218 3.95 16.70 26.78
CA PHE A 218 4.54 15.37 26.61
C PHE A 218 4.12 14.71 25.28
N PHE A 219 2.83 14.77 24.91
CA PHE A 219 2.34 14.19 23.66
C PHE A 219 2.87 14.95 22.43
N ILE A 220 2.89 16.29 22.47
CA ILE A 220 3.44 17.12 21.39
C ILE A 220 4.95 16.90 21.25
N GLY A 221 5.69 16.87 22.37
CA GLY A 221 7.13 16.59 22.38
C GLY A 221 7.50 15.17 21.93
N HIS A 222 6.62 14.18 22.15
CA HIS A 222 6.86 12.82 21.68
C HIS A 222 6.64 12.68 20.16
N LEU A 223 5.68 13.43 19.60
CA LEU A 223 5.42 13.47 18.16
C LEU A 223 6.57 14.13 17.39
N THR A 224 7.20 15.17 17.95
CA THR A 224 8.35 15.85 17.34
C THR A 224 9.63 14.99 17.40
N LYS A 225 9.94 14.38 18.55
CA LYS A 225 11.11 13.49 18.71
C LYS A 225 11.04 12.24 17.80
N ARG A 226 9.85 11.69 17.55
CA ARG A 226 9.68 10.57 16.60
C ARG A 226 9.95 10.97 15.16
N LYS A 227 9.65 12.22 14.76
CA LYS A 227 9.95 12.73 13.41
C LYS A 227 11.46 12.80 13.18
N GLU A 228 12.22 13.26 14.17
CA GLU A 228 13.69 13.29 14.11
C GLU A 228 14.28 11.89 14.06
N GLY A 229 13.80 10.97 14.92
CA GLY A 229 14.21 9.57 14.91
C GLY A 229 13.93 8.87 13.58
N ALA A 230 12.77 9.09 12.97
CA ALA A 230 12.42 8.54 11.66
C ALA A 230 13.25 9.16 10.52
N LEU A 231 13.57 10.46 10.59
CA LEU A 231 14.41 11.16 9.60
C LEU A 231 15.89 10.70 9.70
N ILE A 232 16.39 10.45 10.91
CA ILE A 232 17.72 9.90 11.18
C ILE A 232 17.81 8.43 10.75
N ALA A 233 16.77 7.62 11.02
CA ALA A 233 16.69 6.23 10.56
C ALA A 233 16.65 6.16 9.02
N ARG A 234 15.94 7.10 8.37
CA ARG A 234 15.93 7.26 6.92
C ARG A 234 17.33 7.61 6.38
N LYS A 235 18.06 8.54 7.01
CA LYS A 235 19.46 8.86 6.65
C LYS A 235 20.43 7.69 6.87
N LYS A 236 20.20 6.84 7.89
CA LYS A 236 21.02 5.65 8.17
C LYS A 236 20.74 4.49 7.20
N MET A 237 19.49 4.29 6.77
CA MET A 237 19.16 3.27 5.76
C MET A 237 19.82 3.55 4.40
N TYR A 238 19.93 4.82 3.97
CA TYR A 238 20.63 5.18 2.73
C TYR A 238 22.17 5.19 2.83
N LYS A 239 22.74 4.95 4.02
CA LYS A 239 24.19 4.84 4.25
C LYS A 239 24.70 3.41 4.48
N LYS A 240 23.82 2.39 4.49
CA LYS A 240 24.18 0.98 4.70
C LYS A 240 23.74 0.09 3.53
N GLU A 241 24.32 0.31 2.36
CA GLU A 241 24.53 -0.75 1.35
C GLU A 241 25.87 -0.44 0.65
N PRO A 242 26.97 -1.12 1.02
CA PRO A 242 28.05 -1.41 0.10
C PRO A 242 27.89 -2.85 -0.40
N LEU A 243 27.70 -2.99 -1.71
CA LEU A 243 28.19 -4.08 -2.57
C LEU A 243 28.17 -3.54 -4.00
#